data_AF-A0A7J3XDI6-F1
#
_entry.id   AF-A0A7J3XDI6-F1
#
_cell.length_a   1.000
_cell.length_b   1.000
_cell.length_c   1.000
_cell.angle_alpha   90.00
_cell.angle_beta   90.00
_cell.angle_gamma   90.00
#
_symmetry.space_group_name_H-M   'P 1'
#
loop_
_entity.id
_entity.type
_entity.pdbx_description
1 polymer ?
#
loop_
_entity_poly.entity_id
_entity_poly.type
_entity_poly.pdbx_seq_one_letter_code
_entity_poly.pdbx_strand_id
1 'polypeptide(L)'
;MVEDLKAKIEEKKEKLEHYEKPEEKEKEEERLRTKKEALELAQRFTREVVKRFRKIVKSVVIFGSFARGDFTKKSDVDLLVIYDDVAAKFTPELKEAFDEKLQEIAKSISPRLSVQPAWSLSEFWDMARIGHPLLYTIVRDGWALYDTGFFIPVRKLLEAGKIPHTIEAVELLMHSAPKKIERVESVKLYAVAEDLYYAMLNSSQALLMFLGKNAPIPKEIVRAVREYLVDEGLLPERYLKWLEEVVKFRKDVEHKRVKRITGKQLDEYISKAKLYVRRMEQLLERARREKKTKQIIRNYEVMVKAAIAALKAMDKLPPDPKDLPKAIREHLIKEAGVNPFYEEVLREVATMRKLVDEKRVNEIPERDVELMREYVRRFVREMAELVEKLKK
;
A
#
# COMPACT_ATOMS: atom_id res chain seq x y z
N MET A 1 37.58 20.19 2.35
CA MET A 1 36.27 19.82 2.95
C MET A 1 36.31 18.45 3.65
N VAL A 2 36.99 17.43 3.11
CA VAL A 2 37.15 16.11 3.76
C VAL A 2 38.26 16.12 4.84
N GLU A 3 39.38 16.82 4.62
CA GLU A 3 40.43 16.98 5.65
C GLU A 3 39.97 17.83 6.83
N ASP A 4 39.17 18.86 6.58
CA ASP A 4 38.57 19.71 7.62
C ASP A 4 37.53 18.97 8.48
N LEU A 5 36.88 17.95 7.90
CA LEU A 5 35.97 17.06 8.64
C LEU A 5 36.73 16.01 9.45
N LYS A 6 37.84 15.49 8.92
CA LYS A 6 38.72 14.56 9.65
C LYS A 6 39.39 15.24 10.85
N ALA A 7 39.92 16.45 10.68
CA ALA A 7 40.49 17.24 11.78
C ALA A 7 39.45 17.52 12.88
N LYS A 8 38.20 17.87 12.51
CA LYS A 8 37.11 18.06 13.48
C LYS A 8 36.61 16.78 14.13
N ILE A 9 36.80 15.61 13.52
CA ILE A 9 36.47 14.32 14.12
C ILE A 9 37.58 13.86 15.07
N GLU A 10 38.84 14.05 14.69
CA GLU A 10 40.01 13.76 15.55
C GLU A 10 40.03 14.67 16.77
N GLU A 11 39.79 15.99 16.60
CA GLU A 11 39.73 16.95 17.71
C GLU A 11 38.53 16.67 18.64
N LYS A 12 37.42 16.13 18.10
CA LYS A 12 36.25 15.73 18.89
C LYS A 12 36.46 14.38 19.57
N LYS A 13 37.22 13.46 18.98
CA LYS A 13 37.65 12.20 19.61
C LYS A 13 38.67 12.45 20.72
N GLU A 14 39.68 13.28 20.49
CA GLU A 14 40.63 13.70 21.53
C GLU A 14 39.91 14.45 22.65
N LYS A 15 38.94 15.33 22.34
CA LYS A 15 38.11 15.98 23.37
C LYS A 15 37.18 15.01 24.10
N LEU A 16 36.68 13.94 23.47
CA LEU A 16 35.86 12.91 24.14
C LEU A 16 36.72 11.97 24.99
N GLU A 17 37.91 11.58 24.52
CA GLU A 17 38.86 10.76 25.27
C GLU A 17 39.48 11.52 26.46
N HIS A 18 39.57 12.85 26.36
CA HIS A 18 40.09 13.76 27.39
C HIS A 18 39.03 14.30 28.37
N TYR A 19 37.74 14.02 28.14
CA TYR A 19 36.63 14.43 29.03
C TYR A 19 36.08 13.33 29.94
N GLU A 20 36.68 12.13 29.95
CA GLU A 20 36.46 11.15 31.01
C GLU A 20 37.64 11.24 31.97
N LYS A 21 37.36 11.65 33.22
CA LYS A 21 38.40 11.82 34.24
C LYS A 21 39.14 10.48 34.43
N PRO A 22 40.47 10.46 34.65
CA PRO A 22 41.23 9.23 34.90
C PRO A 22 40.60 8.35 36.00
N GLU A 23 40.03 8.99 37.03
CA GLU A 23 39.30 8.33 38.12
C GLU A 23 37.97 7.66 37.69
N GLU A 24 37.29 8.16 36.65
CA GLU A 24 36.05 7.57 36.13
C GLU A 24 36.37 6.34 35.27
N LYS A 25 37.44 6.40 34.47
CA LYS A 25 37.95 5.24 33.70
C LYS A 25 38.45 4.13 34.62
N GLU A 26 39.19 4.48 35.69
CA GLU A 26 39.69 3.50 36.66
C GLU A 26 38.56 2.82 37.45
N LYS A 27 37.53 3.58 37.85
CA LYS A 27 36.31 3.04 38.48
C LYS A 27 35.51 2.14 37.54
N GLU A 28 35.45 2.48 36.25
CA GLU A 28 34.78 1.68 35.23
C GLU A 28 35.51 0.37 34.96
N GLU A 29 36.83 0.40 34.78
CA GLU A 29 37.66 -0.80 34.62
C GLU A 29 37.55 -1.72 35.84
N GLU A 30 37.58 -1.16 37.03
CA GLU A 30 37.45 -1.90 38.29
C GLU A 30 36.06 -2.55 38.44
N ARG A 31 35.00 -1.85 38.05
CA ARG A 31 33.63 -2.39 38.00
C ARG A 31 33.54 -3.53 36.99
N LEU A 32 34.21 -3.40 35.84
CA LEU A 32 34.26 -4.44 34.81
C LEU A 32 34.97 -5.71 35.30
N ARG A 33 36.12 -5.56 35.97
CA ARG A 33 36.86 -6.67 36.59
C ARG A 33 36.01 -7.39 37.64
N THR A 34 35.37 -6.62 38.52
CA THR A 34 34.49 -7.14 39.57
C THR A 34 33.31 -7.93 38.99
N LYS A 35 32.71 -7.45 37.90
CA LYS A 35 31.64 -8.17 37.18
C LYS A 35 32.15 -9.46 36.53
N LYS A 36 33.35 -9.44 35.94
CA LYS A 36 33.95 -10.62 35.33
C LYS A 36 34.21 -11.71 36.37
N GLU A 37 34.76 -11.36 37.52
CA GLU A 37 34.98 -12.29 38.64
C GLU A 37 33.67 -12.92 39.13
N ALA A 38 32.63 -12.12 39.34
CA ALA A 38 31.32 -12.62 39.76
C ALA A 38 30.69 -13.56 38.73
N LEU A 39 30.82 -13.26 37.43
CA LEU A 39 30.37 -14.15 36.36
C LEU A 39 31.16 -15.47 36.34
N GLU A 40 32.48 -15.41 36.55
CA GLU A 40 33.33 -16.61 36.61
C GLU A 40 32.94 -17.52 37.79
N LEU A 41 32.66 -16.95 38.97
CA LEU A 41 32.16 -17.69 40.13
C LEU A 41 30.82 -18.35 39.84
N ALA A 42 29.88 -17.61 39.24
CA ALA A 42 28.57 -18.11 38.88
C ALA A 42 28.64 -19.22 37.81
N GLN A 43 29.55 -19.11 36.84
CA GLN A 43 29.80 -20.15 35.85
C GLN A 43 30.45 -21.40 36.47
N ARG A 44 31.38 -21.25 37.43
CA ARG A 44 31.94 -22.38 38.18
C ARG A 44 30.85 -23.13 38.93
N PHE A 45 29.98 -22.41 39.63
CA PHE A 45 28.81 -22.98 40.30
C PHE A 45 27.90 -23.72 39.31
N THR A 46 27.55 -23.08 38.21
CA THR A 46 26.72 -23.67 37.16
C THR A 46 27.33 -24.99 36.64
N ARG A 47 28.64 -25.03 36.39
CA ARG A 47 29.33 -26.26 35.94
C ARG A 47 29.25 -27.38 36.96
N GLU A 48 29.48 -27.11 38.24
CA GLU A 48 29.40 -28.12 39.31
C GLU A 48 27.97 -28.64 39.51
N VAL A 49 26.98 -27.74 39.52
CA VAL A 49 25.56 -28.11 39.64
C VAL A 49 25.11 -28.95 38.46
N VAL A 50 25.41 -28.52 37.23
CA VAL A 50 25.04 -29.27 36.02
C VAL A 50 25.77 -30.61 35.97
N LYS A 51 27.05 -30.68 36.37
CA LYS A 51 27.81 -31.96 36.40
C LYS A 51 27.16 -32.99 37.32
N ARG A 52 26.66 -32.57 38.49
CA ARG A 52 26.07 -33.47 39.50
C ARG A 52 24.59 -33.76 39.25
N PHE A 53 23.84 -32.78 38.75
CA PHE A 53 22.37 -32.80 38.71
C PHE A 53 21.79 -32.62 37.30
N ARG A 54 22.55 -32.87 36.23
CA ARG A 54 22.14 -32.66 34.82
C ARG A 54 20.75 -33.19 34.46
N LYS A 55 20.35 -34.33 35.03
CA LYS A 55 19.07 -34.98 34.71
C LYS A 55 17.87 -34.23 35.29
N ILE A 56 18.10 -33.45 36.35
CA ILE A 56 17.07 -32.81 37.17
C ILE A 56 17.09 -31.29 36.94
N VAL A 57 18.27 -30.66 36.93
CA VAL A 57 18.40 -29.21 36.72
C VAL A 57 18.08 -28.84 35.28
N LYS A 58 17.21 -27.85 35.10
CA LYS A 58 16.74 -27.35 33.81
C LYS A 58 17.23 -25.96 33.48
N SER A 59 17.47 -25.13 34.50
CA SER A 59 18.04 -23.80 34.30
C SER A 59 18.85 -23.37 35.53
N VAL A 60 19.91 -22.60 35.29
CA VAL A 60 20.67 -21.86 36.32
C VAL A 60 20.73 -20.42 35.87
N VAL A 61 20.18 -19.52 36.68
CA VAL A 61 19.99 -18.12 36.35
C VAL A 61 20.75 -17.26 37.36
N ILE A 62 21.61 -16.37 36.87
CA ILE A 62 22.16 -15.29 37.68
C ILE A 62 21.23 -14.09 37.57
N PHE A 63 20.83 -13.50 38.68
CA PHE A 63 19.91 -12.37 38.68
C PHE A 63 20.31 -11.34 39.76
N GLY A 64 19.40 -10.43 40.11
CA GLY A 64 19.63 -9.47 41.18
C GLY A 64 20.54 -8.32 40.76
N SER A 65 21.30 -7.78 41.72
CA SER A 65 22.13 -6.58 41.53
C SER A 65 23.19 -6.77 40.43
N PHE A 66 23.68 -8.00 40.24
CA PHE A 66 24.58 -8.35 39.15
C PHE A 66 23.96 -8.08 37.78
N ALA A 67 22.76 -8.60 37.57
CA ALA A 67 22.13 -8.61 36.26
C ALA A 67 21.44 -7.27 35.91
N ARG A 68 20.99 -6.50 36.92
CA ARG A 68 20.53 -5.10 36.77
C ARG A 68 21.65 -4.10 36.50
N GLY A 69 22.88 -4.45 36.84
CA GLY A 69 24.05 -3.60 36.63
C GLY A 69 24.48 -2.79 37.84
N ASP A 70 23.72 -2.78 38.94
CA ASP A 70 24.03 -2.07 40.20
C ASP A 70 25.02 -2.81 41.12
N PHE A 71 25.77 -3.76 40.57
CA PHE A 71 26.71 -4.61 41.30
C PHE A 71 27.90 -3.82 41.84
N THR A 72 28.18 -4.02 43.13
CA THR A 72 29.35 -3.45 43.82
C THR A 72 30.29 -4.55 44.31
N LYS A 73 31.49 -4.19 44.75
CA LYS A 73 32.47 -5.15 45.31
C LYS A 73 31.95 -5.94 46.51
N LYS A 74 31.00 -5.39 47.26
CA LYS A 74 30.38 -6.03 48.44
C LYS A 74 29.09 -6.78 48.10
N SER A 75 28.64 -6.71 46.85
CA SER A 75 27.40 -7.35 46.43
C SER A 75 27.58 -8.87 46.34
N ASP A 76 26.55 -9.57 46.81
CA ASP A 76 26.38 -11.01 46.63
C ASP A 76 25.94 -11.32 45.20
N VAL A 77 26.27 -12.52 44.75
CA VAL A 77 25.91 -13.05 43.43
C VAL A 77 24.70 -13.95 43.59
N ASP A 78 23.52 -13.41 43.29
CA ASP A 78 22.24 -14.11 43.41
C ASP A 78 22.05 -15.13 42.28
N LEU A 79 21.81 -16.38 42.67
CA LEU A 79 21.63 -17.52 41.77
C LEU A 79 20.30 -18.21 42.06
N LEU A 80 19.55 -18.53 40.99
CA LEU A 80 18.36 -19.36 41.05
C LEU A 80 18.59 -20.62 40.23
N VAL A 81 18.28 -21.76 40.83
CA VAL A 81 18.27 -23.06 40.14
C VAL A 81 16.82 -23.47 39.92
N ILE A 82 16.49 -23.88 38.70
CA ILE A 82 15.18 -24.44 38.35
C ILE A 82 15.37 -25.91 38.05
N TYR A 83 14.58 -26.77 38.70
CA TYR A 83 14.67 -28.22 38.60
C TYR A 83 13.36 -28.87 38.12
N ASP A 84 13.45 -30.07 37.58
CA ASP A 84 12.32 -30.82 37.01
C ASP A 84 11.67 -31.74 38.05
N ASP A 85 10.56 -31.28 38.60
CA ASP A 85 9.69 -32.04 39.49
C ASP A 85 8.60 -32.84 38.73
N VAL A 86 8.49 -32.65 37.41
CA VAL A 86 7.51 -33.31 36.56
C VAL A 86 8.02 -34.69 36.14
N ALA A 87 9.30 -34.80 35.80
CA ALA A 87 9.95 -36.07 35.45
C ALA A 87 10.19 -36.98 36.66
N ALA A 88 10.35 -36.42 37.86
CA ALA A 88 10.50 -37.16 39.11
C ALA A 88 9.88 -36.37 40.27
N LYS A 89 8.99 -36.99 41.04
CA LYS A 89 8.37 -36.36 42.21
C LYS A 89 9.43 -35.96 43.24
N PHE A 90 9.46 -34.69 43.58
CA PHE A 90 10.25 -34.15 44.69
C PHE A 90 9.36 -34.06 45.94
N THR A 91 9.68 -34.82 46.99
CA THR A 91 9.08 -34.61 48.31
C THR A 91 9.69 -33.38 48.97
N PRO A 92 9.04 -32.77 49.99
CA PRO A 92 9.61 -31.65 50.73
C PRO A 92 11.02 -31.93 51.28
N GLU A 93 11.27 -33.14 51.77
CA GLU A 93 12.56 -33.56 52.32
C GLU A 93 13.63 -33.66 51.22
N LEU A 94 13.26 -34.14 50.02
CA LEU A 94 14.17 -34.17 48.87
C LEU A 94 14.48 -32.76 48.36
N LYS A 95 13.50 -31.84 48.41
CA LYS A 95 13.72 -30.44 48.07
C LYS A 95 14.69 -29.78 49.05
N GLU A 96 14.47 -29.96 50.35
CA GLU A 96 15.33 -29.39 51.40
C GLU A 96 16.77 -29.92 51.27
N ALA A 97 16.94 -31.23 51.12
CA ALA A 97 18.26 -31.83 50.89
C ALA A 97 18.92 -31.32 49.59
N PHE A 98 18.13 -31.05 48.55
CA PHE A 98 18.63 -30.47 47.30
C PHE A 98 19.08 -29.02 47.49
N ASP A 99 18.29 -28.19 48.14
CA ASP A 99 18.62 -26.80 48.47
C ASP A 99 19.88 -26.72 49.35
N GLU A 100 19.98 -27.55 50.39
CA GLU A 100 21.18 -27.67 51.23
C GLU A 100 22.41 -28.00 50.38
N LYS A 101 22.28 -28.95 49.44
CA LYS A 101 23.39 -29.33 48.57
C LYS A 101 23.83 -28.22 47.63
N LEU A 102 22.89 -27.42 47.11
CA LEU A 102 23.21 -26.24 46.33
C LEU A 102 23.96 -25.19 47.16
N GLN A 103 23.53 -24.97 48.41
CA GLN A 103 24.22 -24.07 49.34
C GLN A 103 25.65 -24.52 49.66
N GLU A 104 25.86 -25.82 49.90
CA GLU A 104 27.19 -26.38 50.12
C GLU A 104 28.12 -26.14 48.93
N ILE A 105 27.62 -26.39 47.71
CA ILE A 105 28.39 -26.15 46.47
C ILE A 105 28.74 -24.67 46.36
N ALA A 106 27.78 -23.77 46.60
CA ALA A 106 28.02 -22.32 46.56
C ALA A 106 29.11 -21.90 47.55
N LYS A 107 28.98 -22.28 48.84
CA LYS A 107 29.95 -21.96 49.89
C LYS A 107 31.34 -22.52 49.62
N SER A 108 31.43 -23.72 49.02
CA SER A 108 32.72 -24.32 48.64
C SER A 108 33.45 -23.55 47.54
N ILE A 109 32.72 -22.80 46.71
CA ILE A 109 33.28 -22.01 45.62
C ILE A 109 33.60 -20.59 46.09
N SER A 110 32.65 -19.92 46.74
CA SER A 110 32.85 -18.58 47.29
C SER A 110 31.74 -18.21 48.27
N PRO A 111 32.06 -17.54 49.40
CA PRO A 111 31.05 -17.03 50.33
C PRO A 111 30.19 -15.91 49.72
N ARG A 112 30.57 -15.36 48.57
CA ARG A 112 29.81 -14.32 47.84
C ARG A 112 28.68 -14.88 46.99
N LEU A 113 28.58 -16.20 46.82
CA LEU A 113 27.50 -16.82 46.06
C LEU A 113 26.28 -17.00 46.98
N SER A 114 25.17 -16.35 46.61
CA SER A 114 23.89 -16.45 47.31
C SER A 114 22.92 -17.25 46.44
N VAL A 115 22.67 -18.51 46.78
CA VAL A 115 21.69 -19.33 46.05
C VAL A 115 20.34 -19.14 46.72
N GLN A 116 19.31 -18.79 45.96
CA GLN A 116 17.95 -18.75 46.45
C GLN A 116 17.33 -20.15 46.47
N PRO A 117 16.27 -20.39 47.28
CA PRO A 117 15.54 -21.66 47.26
C PRO A 117 15.16 -22.04 45.84
N ALA A 118 15.47 -23.28 45.44
CA ALA A 118 15.27 -23.73 44.08
C ALA A 118 13.79 -23.78 43.73
N TRP A 119 13.46 -23.35 42.52
CA TRP A 119 12.10 -23.41 41.99
C TRP A 119 11.89 -24.70 41.23
N SER A 120 10.72 -25.29 41.38
CA SER A 120 10.34 -26.40 40.53
C SER A 120 9.91 -25.89 39.15
N LEU A 121 9.99 -26.75 38.13
CA LEU A 121 9.55 -26.42 36.79
C LEU A 121 8.04 -26.16 36.76
N SER A 122 7.27 -26.93 37.54
CA SER A 122 5.82 -26.70 37.69
C SER A 122 5.51 -25.34 38.34
N GLU A 123 6.25 -24.95 39.38
CA GLU A 123 6.14 -23.65 40.06
C GLU A 123 6.46 -22.50 39.10
N PHE A 124 7.56 -22.61 38.34
CA PHE A 124 7.91 -21.62 37.32
C PHE A 124 6.77 -21.39 36.31
N TRP A 125 6.18 -22.47 35.79
CA TRP A 125 5.09 -22.37 34.82
C TRP A 125 3.79 -21.89 35.44
N ASP A 126 3.48 -22.25 36.68
CA ASP A 126 2.31 -21.74 37.37
C ASP A 126 2.43 -20.23 37.62
N MET A 127 3.60 -19.77 38.07
CA MET A 127 3.94 -18.36 38.18
C MET A 127 3.85 -17.63 36.84
N ALA A 128 4.32 -18.24 35.75
CA ALA A 128 4.21 -17.67 34.40
C ALA A 128 2.74 -17.52 33.99
N ARG A 129 1.94 -18.57 34.22
CA ARG A 129 0.52 -18.63 33.87
C ARG A 129 -0.31 -17.58 34.61
N ILE A 130 -0.08 -17.37 35.91
CA ILE A 130 -0.80 -16.37 36.72
C ILE A 130 -0.17 -14.98 36.63
N GLY A 131 0.99 -14.86 36.01
CA GLY A 131 1.74 -13.63 35.85
C GLY A 131 2.35 -13.09 37.13
N HIS A 132 2.92 -13.96 37.94
CA HIS A 132 3.47 -13.62 39.25
C HIS A 132 4.62 -12.58 39.15
N PRO A 133 4.56 -11.43 39.85
CA PRO A 133 5.54 -10.35 39.71
C PRO A 133 7.00 -10.78 39.95
N LEU A 134 7.22 -11.65 40.95
CA LEU A 134 8.55 -12.17 41.26
C LEU A 134 9.20 -12.89 40.08
N LEU A 135 8.45 -13.74 39.37
CA LEU A 135 8.97 -14.44 38.21
C LEU A 135 9.40 -13.44 37.14
N TYR A 136 8.57 -12.46 36.82
CA TYR A 136 8.91 -11.51 35.75
C TYR A 136 10.02 -10.53 36.12
N THR A 137 10.23 -10.24 37.40
CA THR A 137 11.46 -9.55 37.84
C THR A 137 12.69 -10.40 37.54
N ILE A 138 12.66 -11.70 37.86
CA ILE A 138 13.78 -12.61 37.61
C ILE A 138 13.99 -12.86 36.11
N VAL A 139 12.92 -13.01 35.32
CA VAL A 139 13.00 -13.21 33.87
C VAL A 139 13.51 -11.96 33.16
N ARG A 140 13.10 -10.77 33.61
CA ARG A 140 13.54 -9.48 33.06
C ARG A 140 15.02 -9.23 33.32
N ASP A 141 15.42 -9.34 34.58
CA ASP A 141 16.76 -8.97 35.00
C ASP A 141 17.73 -10.14 34.78
N GLY A 142 17.28 -11.37 34.98
CA GLY A 142 18.11 -12.56 35.06
C GLY A 142 18.71 -13.02 33.73
N TRP A 143 19.93 -13.54 33.83
CA TRP A 143 20.69 -14.11 32.73
C TRP A 143 20.84 -15.62 32.96
N ALA A 144 20.36 -16.42 32.01
CA ALA A 144 20.52 -17.86 32.07
C ALA A 144 21.98 -18.23 31.76
N LEU A 145 22.67 -18.85 32.73
CA LEU A 145 23.99 -19.45 32.57
C LEU A 145 23.90 -20.89 32.03
N TYR A 146 22.75 -21.52 32.28
CA TYR A 146 22.34 -22.79 31.73
C TYR A 146 20.83 -22.74 31.54
N ASP A 147 20.31 -23.17 30.39
CA ASP A 147 18.88 -23.29 30.12
C ASP A 147 18.66 -24.47 29.17
N THR A 148 17.61 -25.24 29.43
CA THR A 148 17.18 -26.36 28.58
C THR A 148 16.11 -25.95 27.57
N GLY A 149 15.80 -24.65 27.49
CA GLY A 149 15.02 -24.05 26.40
C GLY A 149 13.64 -23.54 26.81
N PHE A 150 13.48 -23.07 28.05
CA PHE A 150 12.21 -22.50 28.50
C PHE A 150 12.37 -21.10 29.11
N PHE A 151 13.46 -20.86 29.85
CA PHE A 151 13.68 -19.57 30.49
C PHE A 151 13.93 -18.46 29.46
N ILE A 152 14.83 -18.70 28.50
CA ILE A 152 15.15 -17.72 27.45
C ILE A 152 13.94 -17.40 26.56
N PRO A 153 13.14 -18.39 26.08
CA PRO A 153 11.90 -18.10 25.37
C PRO A 153 10.91 -17.25 26.16
N VAL A 154 10.70 -17.53 27.45
CA VAL A 154 9.80 -16.71 28.29
C VAL A 154 10.33 -15.27 28.43
N ARG A 155 11.65 -15.09 28.58
CA ARG A 155 12.26 -13.76 28.52
C ARG A 155 12.01 -13.04 27.20
N LYS A 156 12.13 -13.74 26.07
CA LYS A 156 11.86 -13.14 24.74
C LYS A 156 10.39 -12.76 24.57
N LEU A 157 9.46 -13.53 25.14
CA LEU A 157 8.04 -13.16 25.17
C LEU A 157 7.78 -11.93 26.04
N LEU A 158 8.45 -11.82 27.19
CA LEU A 158 8.39 -10.65 28.07
C LEU A 158 8.89 -9.40 27.33
N GLU A 159 10.09 -9.45 26.76
CA GLU A 159 10.71 -8.36 25.98
C GLU A 159 9.83 -7.91 24.79
N ALA A 160 9.11 -8.85 24.17
CA ALA A 160 8.20 -8.56 23.07
C ALA A 160 6.81 -8.06 23.53
N GLY A 161 6.60 -7.84 24.83
CA GLY A 161 5.32 -7.42 25.40
C GLY A 161 4.20 -8.43 25.18
N LYS A 162 4.52 -9.72 25.03
CA LYS A 162 3.56 -10.81 24.76
C LYS A 162 2.96 -11.42 26.03
N ILE A 163 3.49 -11.05 27.19
CA ILE A 163 3.02 -11.51 28.48
C ILE A 163 2.05 -10.49 29.05
N PRO A 164 0.76 -10.84 29.25
CA PRO A 164 -0.23 -9.93 29.81
C PRO A 164 0.17 -9.39 31.19
N HIS A 165 -0.35 -8.21 31.54
CA HIS A 165 -0.15 -7.55 32.84
C HIS A 165 1.30 -7.14 33.18
N THR A 166 2.21 -7.19 32.20
CA THR A 166 3.59 -6.71 32.34
C THR A 166 3.73 -5.27 31.82
N ILE A 167 4.76 -4.55 32.30
CA ILE A 167 5.03 -3.16 31.87
C ILE A 167 5.33 -3.15 30.36
N GLU A 168 6.06 -4.14 29.87
CA GLU A 168 6.42 -4.31 28.47
C GLU A 168 5.17 -4.44 27.57
N ALA A 169 4.16 -5.19 28.00
CA ALA A 169 2.89 -5.29 27.29
C ALA A 169 2.10 -3.98 27.32
N VAL A 170 2.10 -3.28 28.45
CA VAL A 170 1.46 -1.95 28.58
C VAL A 170 2.14 -0.92 27.68
N GLU A 171 3.48 -0.87 27.69
CA GLU A 171 4.28 0.02 26.85
C GLU A 171 4.08 -0.26 25.37
N LEU A 172 4.07 -1.53 24.97
CA LEU A 172 3.79 -1.93 23.58
C LEU A 172 2.44 -1.38 23.11
N LEU A 173 1.40 -1.56 23.92
CA LEU A 173 0.06 -1.07 23.60
C LEU A 173 0.03 0.47 23.54
N MET A 174 0.58 1.14 24.56
CA MET A 174 0.61 2.61 24.67
C MET A 174 1.43 3.27 23.56
N HIS A 175 2.57 2.69 23.19
CA HIS A 175 3.38 3.18 22.08
C HIS A 175 2.71 2.95 20.71
N SER A 176 1.88 1.92 20.57
CA SER A 176 1.14 1.64 19.34
C SER A 176 -0.08 2.55 19.14
N ALA A 177 -0.70 3.01 20.23
CA ALA A 177 -1.93 3.82 20.19
C ALA A 177 -1.81 5.12 19.36
N PRO A 178 -0.84 6.02 19.60
CA PRO A 178 -0.71 7.26 18.82
C PRO A 178 -0.39 6.99 17.33
N LYS A 179 0.37 5.93 17.02
CA LYS A 179 0.66 5.55 15.63
C LYS A 179 -0.60 5.18 14.84
N LYS A 180 -1.62 4.60 15.51
CA LYS A 180 -2.91 4.33 14.88
C LYS A 180 -3.64 5.62 14.51
N ILE A 181 -3.55 6.65 15.35
CA ILE A 181 -4.11 7.99 15.08
C ILE A 181 -3.35 8.64 13.92
N GLU A 182 -2.01 8.65 13.95
CA GLU A 182 -1.17 9.18 12.87
C GLU A 182 -1.43 8.50 11.52
N ARG A 183 -1.73 7.20 11.53
CA ARG A 183 -2.14 6.46 10.34
C ARG A 183 -3.43 7.05 9.74
N VAL A 184 -4.45 7.32 10.55
CA VAL A 184 -5.71 7.92 10.07
C VAL A 184 -5.47 9.32 9.50
N GLU A 185 -4.65 10.13 10.17
CA GLU A 185 -4.26 11.46 9.68
C GLU A 185 -3.55 11.38 8.32
N SER A 186 -2.64 10.41 8.15
CA SER A 186 -1.93 10.18 6.89
C SER A 186 -2.88 9.70 5.79
N VAL A 187 -3.80 8.78 6.10
CA VAL A 187 -4.78 8.26 5.14
C VAL A 187 -5.67 9.39 4.60
N LYS A 188 -6.16 10.31 5.45
CA LYS A 188 -6.97 11.44 4.97
C LYS A 188 -6.22 12.30 3.94
N LEU A 189 -4.93 12.51 4.18
CA LEU A 189 -4.08 13.32 3.33
C LEU A 189 -3.81 12.65 1.97
N TYR A 190 -3.51 11.34 1.98
CA TYR A 190 -3.33 10.57 0.74
C TYR A 190 -4.62 10.34 -0.04
N ALA A 191 -5.78 10.24 0.64
CA ALA A 191 -7.07 10.15 -0.04
C ALA A 191 -7.31 11.34 -0.99
N VAL A 192 -6.87 12.56 -0.62
CA VAL A 192 -6.95 13.72 -1.53
C VAL A 192 -5.79 13.72 -2.53
N ALA A 193 -4.56 13.58 -2.05
CA ALA A 193 -3.36 13.77 -2.86
C ALA A 193 -3.17 12.70 -3.94
N GLU A 194 -3.66 11.47 -3.72
CA GLU A 194 -3.53 10.37 -4.66
C GLU A 194 -4.91 10.01 -5.25
N ASP A 195 -5.87 9.57 -4.43
CA ASP A 195 -7.12 8.99 -4.97
C ASP A 195 -8.00 10.04 -5.68
N LEU A 196 -8.32 11.16 -5.03
CA LEU A 196 -9.15 12.20 -5.63
C LEU A 196 -8.42 12.94 -6.76
N TYR A 197 -7.11 13.14 -6.62
CA TYR A 197 -6.27 13.67 -7.69
C TYR A 197 -6.36 12.81 -8.96
N TYR A 198 -6.12 11.50 -8.84
CA TYR A 198 -6.15 10.60 -9.99
C TYR A 198 -7.56 10.40 -10.55
N ALA A 199 -8.60 10.44 -9.72
CA ALA A 199 -9.98 10.45 -10.20
C ALA A 199 -10.26 11.63 -11.14
N MET A 200 -9.85 12.83 -10.74
CA MET A 200 -10.02 14.04 -11.56
C MET A 200 -9.10 13.98 -12.80
N LEU A 201 -7.82 13.66 -12.64
CA LEU A 201 -6.85 13.54 -13.75
C LEU A 201 -7.33 12.55 -14.83
N ASN A 202 -7.69 11.33 -14.43
CA ASN A 202 -8.05 10.27 -15.38
C ASN A 202 -9.34 10.61 -16.14
N SER A 203 -10.34 11.20 -15.47
CA SER A 203 -11.57 11.63 -16.14
C SER A 203 -11.33 12.73 -17.18
N SER A 204 -10.45 13.69 -16.87
CA SER A 204 -10.03 14.72 -17.82
C SER A 204 -9.25 14.15 -19.00
N GLN A 205 -8.28 13.27 -18.75
CA GLN A 205 -7.49 12.61 -19.80
C GLN A 205 -8.38 11.79 -20.73
N ALA A 206 -9.32 11.01 -20.18
CA ALA A 206 -10.25 10.20 -20.97
C ALA A 206 -11.09 11.07 -21.93
N LEU A 207 -11.62 12.20 -21.44
CA LEU A 207 -12.38 13.12 -22.28
C LEU A 207 -11.50 13.75 -23.38
N LEU A 208 -10.30 14.22 -23.03
CA LEU A 208 -9.37 14.82 -23.99
C LEU A 208 -8.95 13.82 -25.08
N MET A 209 -8.63 12.57 -24.70
CA MET A 209 -8.33 11.49 -25.63
C MET A 209 -9.50 11.21 -26.58
N PHE A 210 -10.73 11.19 -26.05
CA PHE A 210 -11.91 10.98 -26.87
C PHE A 210 -12.13 12.11 -27.89
N LEU A 211 -11.80 13.34 -27.52
CA LEU A 211 -11.81 14.52 -28.40
C LEU A 211 -10.63 14.56 -29.39
N GLY A 212 -9.80 13.51 -29.43
CA GLY A 212 -8.66 13.38 -30.34
C GLY A 212 -7.43 14.19 -29.92
N LYS A 213 -7.36 14.63 -28.66
CA LYS A 213 -6.19 15.29 -28.08
C LYS A 213 -5.27 14.24 -27.45
N ASN A 214 -3.97 14.53 -27.40
CA ASN A 214 -3.03 13.69 -26.66
C ASN A 214 -3.37 13.73 -25.16
N ALA A 215 -3.21 12.61 -24.46
CA ALA A 215 -3.34 12.57 -23.01
C ALA A 215 -2.24 13.44 -22.38
N PRO A 216 -2.56 14.58 -21.75
CA PRO A 216 -1.56 15.45 -21.18
C PRO A 216 -0.93 14.79 -19.94
N ILE A 217 0.35 15.05 -19.71
CA ILE A 217 1.03 14.61 -18.49
C ILE A 217 0.45 15.33 -17.25
N PRO A 218 0.59 14.78 -16.03
CA PRO A 218 0.17 15.39 -14.76
C PRO A 218 0.45 16.88 -14.59
N LYS A 219 1.59 17.38 -15.10
CA LYS A 219 1.99 18.80 -14.99
C LYS A 219 1.24 19.72 -15.94
N GLU A 220 0.72 19.19 -17.04
CA GLU A 220 0.08 19.94 -18.12
C GLU A 220 -1.45 19.84 -18.11
N ILE A 221 -2.02 18.97 -17.27
CA ILE A 221 -3.47 18.70 -17.26
C ILE A 221 -4.31 19.97 -17.07
N VAL A 222 -3.90 20.87 -16.17
CA VAL A 222 -4.62 22.13 -15.91
C VAL A 222 -4.66 23.00 -17.17
N ARG A 223 -3.53 23.13 -17.86
CA ARG A 223 -3.43 23.90 -19.12
C ARG A 223 -4.31 23.28 -20.19
N ALA A 224 -4.23 21.96 -20.37
CA ALA A 224 -5.01 21.25 -21.39
C ALA A 224 -6.52 21.31 -21.14
N VAL A 225 -6.96 21.21 -19.88
CA VAL A 225 -8.38 21.36 -19.53
C VAL A 225 -8.86 22.80 -19.78
N ARG A 226 -8.04 23.81 -19.48
CA ARG A 226 -8.35 25.20 -19.80
C ARG A 226 -8.56 25.38 -21.31
N GLU A 227 -7.52 25.07 -22.09
CA GLU A 227 -7.49 25.27 -23.54
C GLU A 227 -8.61 24.51 -24.27
N TYR A 228 -8.78 23.21 -23.99
CA TYR A 228 -9.66 22.37 -24.82
C TYR A 228 -11.07 22.19 -24.28
N LEU A 229 -11.32 22.55 -23.02
CA LEU A 229 -12.65 22.36 -22.42
C LEU A 229 -13.26 23.66 -21.93
N VAL A 230 -12.49 24.54 -21.28
CA VAL A 230 -13.03 25.78 -20.72
C VAL A 230 -13.13 26.87 -21.76
N ASP A 231 -12.05 27.14 -22.48
CA ASP A 231 -11.98 28.20 -23.50
C ASP A 231 -12.92 27.87 -24.68
N GLU A 232 -13.11 26.57 -24.97
CA GLU A 232 -14.10 26.05 -25.92
C GLU A 232 -15.56 26.07 -25.39
N GLY A 233 -15.79 26.53 -24.16
CA GLY A 233 -17.12 26.67 -23.56
C GLY A 233 -17.82 25.36 -23.16
N LEU A 234 -17.10 24.23 -23.16
CA LEU A 234 -17.65 22.91 -22.80
C LEU A 234 -17.75 22.74 -21.27
N LEU A 235 -16.77 23.30 -20.54
CA LEU A 235 -16.62 23.16 -19.10
C LEU A 235 -16.59 24.54 -18.41
N PRO A 236 -17.46 24.79 -17.42
CA PRO A 236 -17.39 26.03 -16.64
C PRO A 236 -16.10 26.18 -15.83
N GLU A 237 -15.58 27.41 -15.71
CA GLU A 237 -14.32 27.75 -15.01
C GLU A 237 -14.25 27.18 -13.57
N ARG A 238 -15.38 27.07 -12.86
CA ARG A 238 -15.42 26.53 -11.49
C ARG A 238 -14.82 25.12 -11.39
N TYR A 239 -14.98 24.29 -12.42
CA TYR A 239 -14.45 22.92 -12.42
C TYR A 239 -12.93 22.92 -12.60
N LEU A 240 -12.41 23.83 -13.42
CA LEU A 240 -10.97 24.02 -13.59
C LEU A 240 -10.32 24.47 -12.28
N LYS A 241 -10.95 25.39 -11.54
CA LYS A 241 -10.48 25.80 -10.21
C LYS A 241 -10.39 24.62 -9.24
N TRP A 242 -11.36 23.71 -9.23
CA TRP A 242 -11.28 22.51 -8.39
C TRP A 242 -10.14 21.58 -8.81
N LEU A 243 -9.87 21.44 -10.11
CA LEU A 243 -8.72 20.68 -10.59
C LEU A 243 -7.39 21.34 -10.16
N GLU A 244 -7.28 22.66 -10.27
CA GLU A 244 -6.12 23.43 -9.80
C GLU A 244 -5.89 23.23 -8.30
N GLU A 245 -6.97 23.28 -7.50
CA GLU A 245 -6.93 23.04 -6.05
C GLU A 245 -6.37 21.65 -5.71
N VAL A 246 -6.88 20.57 -6.34
CA VAL A 246 -6.42 19.20 -6.03
C VAL A 246 -4.98 18.96 -6.51
N VAL A 247 -4.59 19.51 -7.66
CA VAL A 247 -3.21 19.44 -8.19
C VAL A 247 -2.25 20.17 -7.25
N LYS A 248 -2.65 21.34 -6.75
CA LYS A 248 -1.86 22.10 -5.78
C LYS A 248 -1.74 21.34 -4.46
N PHE A 249 -2.84 20.80 -3.94
CA PHE A 249 -2.84 20.03 -2.71
C PHE A 249 -1.86 18.85 -2.78
N ARG A 250 -1.89 18.07 -3.87
CA ARG A 250 -0.94 16.97 -4.10
C ARG A 250 0.52 17.43 -4.04
N LYS A 251 0.86 18.52 -4.75
CA LYS A 251 2.22 19.08 -4.72
C LYS A 251 2.61 19.57 -3.32
N ASP A 252 1.68 20.17 -2.59
CA ASP A 252 1.92 20.64 -1.23
C ASP A 252 2.17 19.48 -0.26
N VAL A 253 1.52 18.34 -0.49
CA VAL A 253 1.78 17.08 0.21
C VAL A 253 3.16 16.51 -0.14
N GLU A 254 3.49 16.38 -1.44
CA GLU A 254 4.79 15.88 -1.91
C GLU A 254 5.97 16.70 -1.34
N HIS A 255 5.80 18.02 -1.27
CA HIS A 255 6.78 18.94 -0.70
C HIS A 255 6.70 19.09 0.83
N LYS A 256 5.88 18.28 1.52
CA LYS A 256 5.69 18.31 2.98
C LYS A 256 5.25 19.67 3.55
N ARG A 257 4.66 20.54 2.71
CA ARG A 257 4.07 21.83 3.11
C ARG A 257 2.74 21.62 3.82
N VAL A 258 1.95 20.65 3.38
CA VAL A 258 0.74 20.18 4.04
C VAL A 258 1.02 18.84 4.71
N LYS A 259 0.75 18.76 6.02
CA LYS A 259 0.98 17.54 6.83
C LYS A 259 -0.29 16.98 7.45
N ARG A 260 -1.38 17.74 7.44
CA ARG A 260 -2.65 17.40 8.06
C ARG A 260 -3.80 18.02 7.28
N ILE A 261 -4.96 17.38 7.35
CA ILE A 261 -6.22 17.86 6.79
C ILE A 261 -7.36 17.47 7.73
N THR A 262 -8.33 18.36 7.91
CA THR A 262 -9.54 18.05 8.70
C THR A 262 -10.48 17.13 7.93
N GLY A 263 -11.34 16.38 8.64
CA GLY A 263 -12.39 15.56 7.99
C GLY A 263 -13.32 16.40 7.12
N LYS A 264 -13.70 17.59 7.59
CA LYS A 264 -14.52 18.55 6.82
C LYS A 264 -13.87 18.93 5.48
N GLN A 265 -12.58 19.28 5.50
CA GLN A 265 -11.86 19.61 4.26
C GLN A 265 -11.79 18.40 3.31
N LEU A 266 -11.58 17.18 3.84
CA LEU A 266 -11.64 15.96 3.02
C LEU A 266 -13.01 15.79 2.37
N ASP A 267 -14.11 15.95 3.11
CA ASP A 267 -15.48 15.85 2.57
C ASP A 267 -15.76 16.91 1.48
N GLU A 268 -15.21 18.12 1.63
CA GLU A 268 -15.26 19.16 0.61
C GLU A 268 -14.54 18.73 -0.68
N TYR A 269 -13.33 18.15 -0.58
CA TYR A 269 -12.61 17.61 -1.74
C TYR A 269 -13.38 16.45 -2.40
N ILE A 270 -13.93 15.53 -1.60
CA ILE A 270 -14.75 14.41 -2.12
C ILE A 270 -15.95 14.95 -2.91
N SER A 271 -16.62 15.97 -2.39
CA SER A 271 -17.79 16.57 -3.03
C SER A 271 -17.43 17.24 -4.36
N LYS A 272 -16.33 18.02 -4.38
CA LYS A 272 -15.81 18.66 -5.61
C LYS A 272 -15.41 17.60 -6.66
N ALA A 273 -14.67 16.57 -6.27
CA ALA A 273 -14.24 15.50 -7.16
C ALA A 273 -15.43 14.73 -7.75
N LYS A 274 -16.44 14.38 -6.95
CA LYS A 274 -17.67 13.72 -7.43
C LYS A 274 -18.39 14.55 -8.48
N LEU A 275 -18.55 15.85 -8.25
CA LEU A 275 -19.21 16.75 -9.21
C LEU A 275 -18.37 16.93 -10.47
N TYR A 276 -17.04 17.02 -10.34
CA TYR A 276 -16.12 17.13 -11.46
C TYR A 276 -16.16 15.88 -12.36
N VAL A 277 -15.97 14.70 -11.80
CA VAL A 277 -15.98 13.43 -12.54
C VAL A 277 -17.33 13.23 -13.24
N ARG A 278 -18.45 13.46 -12.54
CA ARG A 278 -19.78 13.41 -13.15
C ARG A 278 -19.92 14.36 -14.33
N ARG A 279 -19.36 15.57 -14.24
CA ARG A 279 -19.39 16.53 -15.35
C ARG A 279 -18.55 16.03 -16.54
N MET A 280 -17.40 15.41 -16.30
CA MET A 280 -16.58 14.82 -17.37
C MET A 280 -17.28 13.66 -18.05
N GLU A 281 -17.95 12.78 -17.30
CA GLU A 281 -18.77 11.70 -17.85
C GLU A 281 -19.89 12.24 -18.74
N GLN A 282 -20.61 13.28 -18.30
CA GLN A 282 -21.65 13.93 -19.11
C GLN A 282 -21.12 14.51 -20.42
N LEU A 283 -19.94 15.15 -20.38
CA LEU A 283 -19.30 15.69 -21.57
C LEU A 283 -18.85 14.58 -22.52
N LEU A 284 -18.30 13.49 -21.98
CA LEU A 284 -17.88 12.33 -22.76
C LEU A 284 -19.07 11.68 -23.46
N GLU A 285 -20.17 11.47 -22.76
CA GLU A 285 -21.40 10.90 -23.33
C GLU A 285 -22.00 11.81 -24.41
N ARG A 286 -21.98 13.12 -24.19
CA ARG A 286 -22.39 14.08 -25.22
C ARG A 286 -21.50 13.99 -26.46
N ALA A 287 -20.18 13.98 -26.29
CA ALA A 287 -19.23 13.88 -27.39
C ALA A 287 -19.39 12.56 -28.16
N ARG A 288 -19.65 11.45 -27.46
CA ARG A 288 -19.96 10.14 -28.07
C ARG A 288 -21.19 10.20 -28.96
N ARG A 289 -22.29 10.76 -28.46
CA ARG A 289 -23.53 10.94 -29.26
C ARG A 289 -23.29 11.81 -30.47
N GLU A 290 -22.58 12.92 -30.33
CA GLU A 290 -22.27 13.83 -31.44
C GLU A 290 -21.41 13.14 -32.52
N LYS A 291 -20.39 12.37 -32.12
CA LYS A 291 -19.54 11.60 -33.03
C LYS A 291 -20.36 10.55 -33.78
N LYS A 292 -21.21 9.80 -33.07
CA LYS A 292 -22.10 8.79 -33.64
C LYS A 292 -23.08 9.38 -34.65
N THR A 293 -23.73 10.48 -34.30
CA THR A 293 -24.61 11.23 -35.20
C THR A 293 -23.88 11.63 -36.48
N LYS A 294 -22.69 12.23 -36.37
CA LYS A 294 -21.88 12.61 -37.54
C LYS A 294 -21.53 11.41 -38.43
N GLN A 295 -21.23 10.27 -37.82
CA GLN A 295 -20.91 9.04 -38.56
C GLN A 295 -22.11 8.47 -39.31
N ILE A 296 -23.29 8.44 -38.68
CA ILE A 296 -24.53 7.98 -39.34
C ILE A 296 -24.88 8.89 -40.52
N ILE A 297 -24.86 10.22 -40.32
CA ILE A 297 -25.13 11.19 -41.38
C ILE A 297 -24.16 10.99 -42.54
N ARG A 298 -22.85 10.88 -42.24
CA ARG A 298 -21.81 10.68 -43.26
C ARG A 298 -21.99 9.37 -44.02
N ASN A 299 -22.33 8.27 -43.33
CA ASN A 299 -22.58 6.98 -43.96
C ASN A 299 -23.73 7.09 -44.98
N TYR A 300 -24.85 7.72 -44.58
CA TYR A 300 -25.99 7.94 -45.47
C TYR A 300 -25.62 8.81 -46.68
N GLU A 301 -25.02 9.97 -46.44
CA GLU A 301 -24.65 10.89 -47.52
C GLU A 301 -23.66 10.28 -48.52
N VAL A 302 -22.64 9.56 -48.03
CA VAL A 302 -21.64 8.94 -48.89
C VAL A 302 -22.26 7.84 -49.75
N MET A 303 -23.14 7.02 -49.16
CA MET A 303 -23.84 5.97 -49.90
C MET A 303 -24.74 6.55 -50.99
N VAL A 304 -25.54 7.56 -50.65
CA VAL A 304 -26.44 8.25 -51.60
C VAL A 304 -25.65 8.94 -52.71
N LYS A 305 -24.56 9.64 -52.40
CA LYS A 305 -23.70 10.29 -53.40
C LYS A 305 -23.07 9.29 -54.37
N ALA A 306 -22.60 8.14 -53.88
CA ALA A 306 -22.04 7.08 -54.72
C ALA A 306 -23.10 6.50 -55.67
N ALA A 307 -24.31 6.23 -55.17
CA ALA A 307 -25.42 5.77 -55.99
C ALA A 307 -25.81 6.79 -57.07
N ILE A 308 -25.92 8.08 -56.72
CA ILE A 308 -26.21 9.15 -57.68
C ILE A 308 -25.13 9.23 -58.76
N ALA A 309 -23.84 9.12 -58.38
CA ALA A 309 -22.74 9.17 -59.35
C ALA A 309 -22.81 8.02 -60.35
N ALA A 310 -23.10 6.79 -59.88
CA ALA A 310 -23.27 5.63 -60.74
C ALA A 310 -24.48 5.79 -61.68
N LEU A 311 -25.65 6.20 -61.16
CA LEU A 311 -26.85 6.44 -61.97
C LEU A 311 -26.65 7.54 -63.03
N LYS A 312 -25.92 8.60 -62.70
CA LYS A 312 -25.54 9.64 -63.68
C LYS A 312 -24.65 9.10 -64.79
N ALA A 313 -23.67 8.26 -64.45
CA ALA A 313 -22.80 7.64 -65.44
C ALA A 313 -23.56 6.69 -66.39
N MET A 314 -24.69 6.15 -65.94
CA MET A 314 -25.60 5.33 -66.75
C MET A 314 -26.67 6.14 -67.52
N ASP A 315 -26.73 7.45 -67.33
CA ASP A 315 -27.84 8.30 -67.80
C ASP A 315 -29.23 7.83 -67.31
N LYS A 316 -29.27 7.30 -66.07
CA LYS A 316 -30.47 6.74 -65.42
C LYS A 316 -30.81 7.45 -64.11
N LEU A 317 -30.30 8.66 -63.89
CA LEU A 317 -30.63 9.41 -62.70
C LEU A 317 -32.09 9.91 -62.77
N PRO A 318 -32.95 9.60 -61.78
CA PRO A 318 -34.32 10.10 -61.79
C PRO A 318 -34.35 11.63 -61.56
N PRO A 319 -35.34 12.34 -62.13
CA PRO A 319 -35.49 13.78 -61.92
C PRO A 319 -35.97 14.15 -60.51
N ASP A 320 -36.81 13.32 -59.88
CA ASP A 320 -37.26 13.51 -58.49
C ASP A 320 -36.38 12.68 -57.53
N PRO A 321 -35.75 13.29 -56.51
CA PRO A 321 -35.02 12.57 -55.46
C PRO A 321 -35.82 11.48 -54.75
N LYS A 322 -37.16 11.58 -54.70
CA LYS A 322 -38.04 10.56 -54.10
C LYS A 322 -37.99 9.23 -54.85
N ASP A 323 -37.69 9.26 -56.14
CA ASP A 323 -37.58 8.05 -56.98
C ASP A 323 -36.19 7.41 -56.91
N LEU A 324 -35.24 8.02 -56.19
CA LEU A 324 -33.88 7.50 -56.06
C LEU A 324 -33.81 6.05 -55.54
N PRO A 325 -34.56 5.64 -54.50
CA PRO A 325 -34.56 4.25 -54.04
C PRO A 325 -35.01 3.27 -55.14
N LYS A 326 -36.01 3.65 -55.93
CA LYS A 326 -36.51 2.85 -57.06
C LYS A 326 -35.46 2.76 -58.17
N ALA A 327 -34.84 3.88 -58.52
CA ALA A 327 -33.79 3.93 -59.54
C ALA A 327 -32.56 3.08 -59.15
N ILE A 328 -32.16 3.09 -57.87
CA ILE A 328 -31.07 2.24 -57.39
C ILE A 328 -31.42 0.76 -57.57
N ARG A 329 -32.64 0.35 -57.21
CA ARG A 329 -33.08 -1.04 -57.35
C ARG A 329 -33.12 -1.49 -58.81
N GLU A 330 -33.73 -0.69 -59.69
CA GLU A 330 -33.88 -1.08 -61.10
C GLU A 330 -32.54 -1.00 -61.86
N HIS A 331 -31.83 0.13 -61.77
CA HIS A 331 -30.69 0.37 -62.65
C HIS A 331 -29.35 -0.12 -62.06
N LEU A 332 -29.10 0.09 -60.77
CA LEU A 332 -27.83 -0.37 -60.19
C LEU A 332 -27.86 -1.86 -59.87
N ILE A 333 -28.91 -2.33 -59.19
CA ILE A 333 -28.97 -3.72 -58.72
C ILE A 333 -29.35 -4.68 -59.86
N LYS A 334 -30.48 -4.45 -60.54
CA LYS A 334 -30.95 -5.39 -61.58
C LYS A 334 -30.19 -5.25 -62.90
N GLU A 335 -30.03 -4.03 -63.42
CA GLU A 335 -29.39 -3.82 -64.72
C GLU A 335 -27.85 -3.90 -64.64
N ALA A 336 -27.21 -3.18 -63.71
CA ALA A 336 -25.75 -3.15 -63.59
C ALA A 336 -25.16 -4.31 -62.76
N GLY A 337 -26.00 -5.17 -62.17
CA GLY A 337 -25.58 -6.37 -61.45
C GLY A 337 -24.90 -6.11 -60.10
N VAL A 338 -25.14 -4.94 -59.49
CA VAL A 338 -24.65 -4.61 -58.15
C VAL A 338 -25.26 -5.57 -57.12
N ASN A 339 -24.49 -5.98 -56.12
CA ASN A 339 -24.96 -6.97 -55.14
C ASN A 339 -26.32 -6.58 -54.49
N PRO A 340 -27.36 -7.44 -54.57
CA PRO A 340 -28.69 -7.14 -54.02
C PRO A 340 -28.72 -6.86 -52.51
N PHE A 341 -27.72 -7.34 -51.75
CA PHE A 341 -27.58 -7.06 -50.32
C PHE A 341 -27.55 -5.54 -50.02
N TYR A 342 -27.07 -4.71 -50.95
CA TYR A 342 -27.02 -3.27 -50.74
C TYR A 342 -28.38 -2.58 -50.66
N GLU A 343 -29.46 -3.25 -51.08
CA GLU A 343 -30.81 -2.75 -50.86
C GLU A 343 -31.16 -2.71 -49.36
N GLU A 344 -30.80 -3.77 -48.63
CA GLU A 344 -30.97 -3.82 -47.17
C GLU A 344 -30.08 -2.78 -46.50
N VAL A 345 -28.82 -2.65 -46.93
CA VAL A 345 -27.89 -1.65 -46.40
C VAL A 345 -28.43 -0.22 -46.60
N LEU A 346 -29.00 0.09 -47.77
CA LEU A 346 -29.64 1.40 -48.02
C LEU A 346 -30.81 1.66 -47.06
N ARG A 347 -31.67 0.66 -46.87
CA ARG A 347 -32.82 0.75 -45.95
C ARG A 347 -32.36 0.99 -44.52
N GLU A 348 -31.36 0.24 -44.05
CA GLU A 348 -30.84 0.36 -42.68
C GLU A 348 -30.19 1.73 -42.46
N VAL A 349 -29.32 2.18 -43.38
CA VAL A 349 -28.65 3.48 -43.26
C VAL A 349 -29.66 4.64 -43.34
N ALA A 350 -30.70 4.53 -44.17
CA ALA A 350 -31.81 5.49 -44.20
C ALA A 350 -32.62 5.51 -42.90
N THR A 351 -32.86 4.33 -42.30
CA THR A 351 -33.57 4.20 -41.02
C THR A 351 -32.76 4.82 -39.89
N MET A 352 -31.46 4.55 -39.83
CA MET A 352 -30.55 5.20 -38.89
C MET A 352 -30.52 6.73 -39.06
N ARG A 353 -30.50 7.22 -40.32
CA ARG A 353 -30.56 8.67 -40.61
C ARG A 353 -31.85 9.30 -40.07
N LYS A 354 -32.99 8.64 -40.28
CA LYS A 354 -34.29 9.07 -39.76
C LYS A 354 -34.33 9.13 -38.24
N LEU A 355 -33.82 8.10 -37.56
CA LEU A 355 -33.72 8.09 -36.09
C LEU A 355 -32.83 9.23 -35.56
N VAL A 356 -31.78 9.62 -36.29
CA VAL A 356 -30.98 10.81 -35.96
C VAL A 356 -31.82 12.09 -36.08
N ASP A 357 -32.61 12.25 -37.14
CA ASP A 357 -33.49 13.42 -37.32
C ASP A 357 -34.57 13.51 -36.24
N GLU A 358 -35.06 12.35 -35.77
CA GLU A 358 -35.99 12.24 -34.64
C GLU A 358 -35.31 12.39 -33.25
N LYS A 359 -34.00 12.67 -33.19
CA LYS A 359 -33.20 12.76 -31.96
C LYS A 359 -33.17 11.46 -31.12
N ARG A 360 -33.36 10.31 -31.77
CA ARG A 360 -33.40 8.95 -31.18
C ARG A 360 -32.12 8.15 -31.43
N VAL A 361 -30.99 8.83 -31.63
CA VAL A 361 -29.68 8.20 -31.94
C VAL A 361 -29.21 7.17 -30.90
N ASN A 362 -29.66 7.29 -29.65
CA ASN A 362 -29.30 6.36 -28.57
C ASN A 362 -29.91 4.96 -28.75
N GLU A 363 -30.95 4.82 -29.57
CA GLU A 363 -31.59 3.53 -29.86
C GLU A 363 -30.77 2.69 -30.84
N ILE A 364 -29.80 3.29 -31.53
CA ILE A 364 -28.98 2.61 -32.53
C ILE A 364 -27.76 2.03 -31.82
N PRO A 365 -27.50 0.71 -31.84
CA PRO A 365 -26.29 0.13 -31.28
C PRO A 365 -25.02 0.63 -31.99
N GLU A 366 -23.93 0.86 -31.24
CA GLU A 366 -22.65 1.33 -31.81
C GLU A 366 -22.09 0.35 -32.85
N ARG A 367 -22.22 -0.95 -32.57
CA ARG A 367 -21.82 -2.04 -33.47
C ARG A 367 -22.46 -1.91 -34.85
N ASP A 368 -23.73 -1.53 -34.89
CA ASP A 368 -24.48 -1.46 -36.15
C ASP A 368 -24.03 -0.26 -36.98
N VAL A 369 -23.68 0.86 -36.34
CA VAL A 369 -23.11 2.04 -37.02
C VAL A 369 -21.76 1.71 -37.66
N GLU A 370 -20.89 0.96 -36.97
CA GLU A 370 -19.60 0.52 -37.53
C GLU A 370 -19.78 -0.53 -38.64
N LEU A 371 -20.72 -1.46 -38.47
CA LEU A 371 -21.03 -2.45 -39.50
C LEU A 371 -21.54 -1.78 -40.78
N MET A 372 -22.50 -0.87 -40.66
CA MET A 372 -23.02 -0.11 -41.79
C MET A 372 -21.95 0.73 -42.46
N ARG A 373 -21.02 1.32 -41.70
CA ARG A 373 -19.88 2.07 -42.27
C ARG A 373 -19.03 1.21 -43.19
N GLU A 374 -18.76 -0.04 -42.80
CA GLU A 374 -17.96 -0.96 -43.62
C GLU A 374 -18.73 -1.40 -44.88
N TYR A 375 -20.03 -1.68 -44.76
CA TYR A 375 -20.86 -1.98 -45.94
C TYR A 375 -20.97 -0.80 -46.90
N VAL A 376 -21.17 0.42 -46.40
CA VAL A 376 -21.16 1.64 -47.20
C VAL A 376 -19.81 1.82 -47.90
N ARG A 377 -18.69 1.58 -47.22
CA ARG A 377 -17.36 1.66 -47.84
C ARG A 377 -17.21 0.68 -49.00
N ARG A 378 -17.70 -0.56 -48.87
CA ARG A 378 -17.66 -1.56 -49.95
C ARG A 378 -18.56 -1.16 -51.11
N PHE A 379 -19.79 -0.71 -50.83
CA PHE A 379 -20.71 -0.19 -51.85
C PHE A 379 -20.08 0.94 -52.67
N VAL A 380 -19.43 1.90 -52.01
CA VAL A 380 -18.77 3.03 -52.68
C VAL A 380 -17.67 2.56 -53.63
N ARG A 381 -16.90 1.53 -53.26
CA ARG A 381 -15.88 0.96 -54.15
C ARG A 381 -16.49 0.33 -55.39
N GLU A 382 -17.55 -0.46 -55.21
CA GLU A 382 -18.27 -1.10 -56.31
C GLU A 382 -18.90 -0.06 -57.26
N MET A 383 -19.46 1.04 -56.72
CA MET A 383 -19.96 2.16 -57.52
C MET A 383 -18.83 2.84 -58.30
N ALA A 384 -17.66 3.03 -57.69
CA ALA A 384 -16.51 3.64 -58.36
C ALA A 384 -16.02 2.77 -59.53
N GLU A 385 -15.91 1.45 -59.32
CA GLU A 385 -15.54 0.50 -60.38
C GLU A 385 -16.56 0.47 -61.52
N LEU A 386 -17.87 0.53 -61.20
CA LEU A 386 -18.92 0.62 -62.20
C LEU A 386 -18.80 1.90 -63.04
N VAL A 387 -18.61 3.06 -62.38
CA VAL A 387 -18.43 4.35 -63.07
C VAL A 387 -17.18 4.34 -63.96
N GLU A 388 -16.08 3.73 -63.53
CA GLU A 388 -14.88 3.60 -64.35
C GLU A 388 -15.08 2.70 -65.58
N LYS A 389 -15.83 1.60 -65.43
CA LYS A 389 -16.17 0.71 -66.55
C LYS A 389 -17.02 1.40 -67.60
N LEU A 390 -17.96 2.25 -67.19
CA LEU A 390 -18.87 2.96 -68.09
C LEU A 390 -18.21 4.14 -68.84
N LYS A 391 -17.02 4.59 -68.39
CA LYS A 391 -16.24 5.64 -69.05
C LYS A 391 -15.28 5.12 -70.12
N LYS A 392 -15.04 3.80 -70.16
CA LYS A 392 -14.28 3.13 -71.21
C LYS A 392 -15.22 2.72 -72.33
#